data_AF-A0A931YLF6-F1
#
_entry.id   AF-A0A931YLF6-F1
#
_cell.length_a   1.000
_cell.length_b   1.000
_cell.length_c   1.000
_cell.angle_alpha   90.00
_cell.angle_beta   90.00
_cell.angle_gamma   90.00
#
_symmetry.space_group_name_H-M   'P 1'
#
loop_
_entity.id
_entity.type
_entity.pdbx_description
1 polymer ?
#
loop_
_entity_poly.entity_id
_entity_poly.type
_entity_poly.pdbx_seq_one_letter_code
_entity_poly.pdbx_strand_id
1 'polypeptide(L)'
;MKKYHYLLSLLFVFTIPTLILGLFAWPIIDMSNLIGFMIGITILGSVWDVWATKHGRIDPAWLWQFNNRETLGIKLFDLPLEEYLFYVSTSAYIIFIWETMRYASETADYLAYLLLPFIALWSLLFILLPYYLAARQGRALD
;
A
#
# COMPACT_ATOMS: atom_id res chain seq x y z
N MET A 1 20.11 -1.83 2.86
CA MET A 1 18.83 -1.15 2.60
C MET A 1 17.62 -2.09 2.43
N LYS A 2 17.79 -3.40 2.18
CA LYS A 2 16.65 -4.34 1.98
C LYS A 2 15.63 -4.35 3.13
N LYS A 3 16.09 -4.22 4.39
CA LYS A 3 15.25 -4.25 5.61
C LYS A 3 14.10 -3.23 5.64
N TYR A 4 14.24 -2.09 4.96
CA TYR A 4 13.22 -1.04 4.94
C TYR A 4 12.43 -1.04 3.64
N HIS A 5 12.64 -2.02 2.76
CA HIS A 5 12.09 -1.98 1.42
C HIS A 5 10.56 -1.95 1.45
N TYR A 6 9.92 -2.82 2.25
CA TYR A 6 8.47 -2.84 2.35
C TYR A 6 7.93 -1.51 2.90
N LEU A 7 8.50 -1.01 4.00
CA LEU A 7 8.08 0.27 4.59
C LEU A 7 8.24 1.45 3.62
N LEU A 8 9.33 1.50 2.86
CA LEU A 8 9.53 2.52 1.83
C LEU A 8 8.50 2.40 0.71
N SER A 9 8.17 1.18 0.26
CA SER A 9 7.10 0.96 -0.71
C SER A 9 5.76 1.47 -0.17
N LEU A 10 5.41 1.20 1.09
CA LEU A 10 4.19 1.72 1.71
C LEU A 10 4.16 3.25 1.76
N LEU A 11 5.30 3.87 2.07
CA LEU A 11 5.44 5.31 2.13
C LEU A 11 5.28 5.95 0.74
N PHE A 12 6.04 5.47 -0.24
CA PHE A 12 6.12 6.10 -1.56
C PHE A 12 4.94 5.75 -2.47
N VAL A 13 4.39 4.53 -2.38
CA VAL A 13 3.30 4.08 -3.25
C VAL A 13 1.94 4.51 -2.69
N PHE A 14 1.76 4.53 -1.37
CA PHE A 14 0.44 4.79 -0.78
C PHE A 14 0.42 6.08 0.04
N THR A 15 1.31 6.22 1.01
CA THR A 15 1.19 7.29 2.02
C THR A 15 1.39 8.68 1.43
N ILE A 16 2.50 8.90 0.70
CA ILE A 16 2.79 10.20 0.08
C ILE A 16 1.68 10.58 -0.92
N PRO A 17 1.28 9.71 -1.86
CA PRO A 17 0.14 9.98 -2.73
C PRO A 17 -1.15 10.34 -1.99
N THR A 18 -1.49 9.61 -0.93
CA THR A 18 -2.69 9.87 -0.12
C THR A 18 -2.64 11.26 0.51
N LEU A 19 -1.49 11.67 1.07
CA LEU A 19 -1.33 13.00 1.65
C LEU A 19 -1.49 14.12 0.62
N ILE A 20 -0.97 13.92 -0.60
CA ILE A 20 -1.09 14.90 -1.69
C ILE A 20 -2.56 15.01 -2.14
N LEU A 21 -3.24 13.88 -2.33
CA LEU A 21 -4.67 13.84 -2.66
C LEU A 21 -5.54 14.43 -1.53
N GLY A 22 -5.07 14.33 -0.29
CA GLY A 22 -5.74 14.90 0.88
C GLY A 22 -5.87 16.41 0.84
N LEU A 23 -5.05 17.11 0.06
CA LEU A 23 -5.23 18.55 -0.16
C LEU A 23 -6.59 18.89 -0.81
N PHE A 24 -7.22 17.93 -1.49
CA PHE A 24 -8.53 18.08 -2.14
C PHE A 24 -9.63 17.30 -1.42
N ALA A 25 -9.36 16.05 -1.04
CA ALA A 25 -10.38 15.15 -0.53
C ALA A 25 -10.66 15.30 0.97
N TRP A 26 -9.73 15.84 1.77
CA TRP A 26 -9.86 15.90 3.23
C TRP A 26 -11.12 16.63 3.73
N PRO A 27 -11.56 17.75 3.13
CA PRO A 27 -12.78 18.44 3.56
C PRO A 27 -14.08 17.66 3.28
N ILE A 28 -14.03 16.64 2.41
CA ILE A 28 -15.19 15.94 1.87
C ILE A 28 -15.38 14.58 2.55
N ILE A 29 -14.27 13.97 2.99
CA ILE A 29 -14.27 12.64 3.61
C ILE A 29 -14.84 12.71 5.04
N ASP A 30 -15.83 11.86 5.29
CA ASP A 30 -16.24 11.54 6.66
C ASP A 30 -15.18 10.63 7.32
N MET A 31 -14.45 11.20 8.27
CA MET A 31 -13.37 10.52 8.97
C MET A 31 -13.85 9.32 9.79
N SER A 32 -15.08 9.35 10.31
CA SER A 32 -15.63 8.23 11.09
C SER A 32 -15.88 7.02 10.19
N ASN A 33 -16.45 7.27 9.01
CA ASN A 33 -16.68 6.22 8.01
C ASN A 33 -15.37 5.67 7.46
N LEU A 34 -14.40 6.54 7.18
CA LEU A 34 -13.07 6.13 6.72
C LEU A 34 -12.38 5.24 7.77
N ILE A 35 -12.34 5.67 9.03
CA ILE A 35 -11.73 4.88 10.12
C ILE A 35 -12.45 3.54 10.28
N GLY A 36 -13.79 3.54 10.27
CA GLY A 36 -14.59 2.32 10.35
C GLY A 36 -14.27 1.34 9.20
N PHE A 37 -14.18 1.85 7.97
CA PHE A 37 -13.80 1.05 6.81
C PHE A 37 -12.38 0.49 6.91
N MET A 38 -11.42 1.34 7.29
CA MET A 38 -10.01 0.93 7.47
C MET A 38 -9.85 -0.15 8.54
N ILE A 39 -10.54 -0.02 9.68
CA ILE A 39 -10.55 -1.04 10.72
C ILE A 39 -11.14 -2.34 10.18
N GLY A 40 -12.29 -2.26 9.49
CA GLY A 40 -12.96 -3.43 8.90
C GLY A 40 -12.06 -4.19 7.93
N ILE A 41 -11.47 -3.49 6.95
CA ILE A 41 -10.54 -4.09 5.97
C ILE A 41 -9.30 -4.65 6.66
N THR A 42 -8.71 -3.91 7.61
CA THR A 42 -7.52 -4.39 8.32
C THR A 42 -7.82 -5.68 9.08
N ILE A 43 -8.96 -5.79 9.77
CA ILE A 43 -9.33 -7.01 10.48
C ILE A 43 -9.56 -8.16 9.50
N LEU A 44 -10.39 -7.94 8.46
CA LEU A 44 -10.72 -9.01 7.50
C LEU A 44 -9.48 -9.50 6.76
N GLY A 45 -8.66 -8.58 6.24
CA GLY A 45 -7.41 -8.91 5.55
C GLY A 45 -6.40 -9.60 6.46
N SER A 46 -6.21 -9.10 7.69
CA SER A 46 -5.30 -9.74 8.65
C SER A 46 -5.77 -11.15 9.02
N VAL A 47 -7.06 -11.38 9.23
CA VAL A 47 -7.59 -12.73 9.52
C VAL A 47 -7.29 -13.68 8.37
N TRP A 48 -7.50 -13.24 7.14
CA TRP A 48 -7.18 -14.01 5.94
C TRP A 48 -5.69 -14.34 5.85
N ASP A 49 -4.81 -13.36 6.04
CA ASP A 49 -3.37 -13.55 5.94
C ASP A 49 -2.80 -14.40 7.08
N VAL A 50 -3.33 -14.27 8.30
CA VAL A 50 -2.96 -15.15 9.42
C VAL A 50 -3.34 -16.60 9.09
N TRP A 51 -4.54 -16.81 8.53
CA TRP A 51 -4.95 -18.14 8.09
C TRP A 51 -4.02 -18.68 6.99
N ALA A 52 -3.76 -17.87 5.95
CA ALA A 52 -2.92 -18.23 4.82
C ALA A 52 -1.47 -18.57 5.23
N THR A 53 -0.86 -17.76 6.10
CA THR A 53 0.50 -17.98 6.59
C THR A 53 0.63 -19.23 7.46
N LYS A 54 -0.40 -19.56 8.25
CA LYS A 54 -0.45 -20.81 9.02
C LYS A 54 -0.66 -22.02 8.13
N HIS A 55 -1.48 -21.90 7.09
CA HIS A 55 -1.73 -22.98 6.14
C HIS A 55 -0.48 -23.37 5.36
N GLY A 56 0.38 -22.39 5.05
CA GLY A 56 1.68 -22.64 4.40
C GLY A 56 2.67 -23.50 5.18
N ARG A 57 2.43 -23.78 6.47
CA ARG A 57 3.23 -24.75 7.22
C ARG A 57 2.83 -26.20 6.91
N ILE A 58 1.66 -26.41 6.33
CA ILE A 58 1.05 -27.73 6.09
C ILE A 58 1.29 -28.16 4.63
N ASP A 59 1.29 -27.22 3.68
CA ASP A 59 1.46 -27.49 2.25
C ASP A 59 2.83 -27.01 1.72
N PRO A 60 3.71 -27.92 1.26
CA PRO A 60 5.02 -27.55 0.71
C PRO A 60 4.95 -26.79 -0.62
N ALA A 61 3.80 -26.81 -1.33
CA ALA A 61 3.59 -26.02 -2.55
C ALA A 61 3.06 -24.59 -2.25
N TRP A 62 2.92 -24.22 -0.98
CA TRP A 62 2.31 -22.96 -0.59
C TRP A 62 3.22 -21.75 -0.80
N LEU A 63 2.78 -20.81 -1.63
CA LEU A 63 3.54 -19.65 -2.07
C LEU A 63 3.41 -18.41 -1.15
N TRP A 64 2.51 -18.42 -0.17
CA TRP A 64 2.24 -17.23 0.65
C TRP A 64 3.16 -17.17 1.87
N GLN A 65 4.33 -16.55 1.69
CA GLN A 65 5.31 -16.33 2.75
C GLN A 65 5.90 -14.92 2.69
N PHE A 66 6.13 -14.33 3.86
CA PHE A 66 6.77 -13.02 3.97
C PHE A 66 8.28 -13.15 4.11
N ASN A 67 9.02 -12.38 3.29
CA ASN A 67 10.46 -12.34 3.37
C ASN A 67 10.93 -11.48 4.56
N ASN A 68 11.34 -12.13 5.64
CA ASN A 68 11.80 -11.46 6.85
C ASN A 68 12.98 -10.48 6.62
N ARG A 69 13.74 -10.64 5.52
CA ARG A 69 14.88 -9.76 5.19
C ARG A 69 14.43 -8.38 4.70
N GLU A 70 13.16 -8.22 4.34
CA GLU A 70 12.60 -7.00 3.76
C GLU A 70 11.64 -6.26 4.70
N THR A 71 11.40 -6.86 5.86
CA THR A 71 10.57 -6.33 6.96
C THR A 71 11.44 -5.87 8.13
N LEU A 72 10.89 -5.03 9.00
CA LEU A 72 11.49 -4.56 10.24
C LEU A 72 11.80 -5.70 11.22
N GLY A 73 11.09 -6.82 11.09
CA GLY A 73 11.20 -8.01 11.94
C GLY A 73 10.21 -8.03 13.10
N ILE A 74 9.38 -7.01 13.25
CA ILE A 74 8.29 -6.96 14.22
C ILE A 74 7.10 -7.73 13.65
N LYS A 75 6.59 -8.70 14.42
CA LYS A 75 5.46 -9.54 13.99
C LYS A 75 4.35 -9.57 15.02
N LEU A 76 3.11 -9.60 14.53
CA LEU A 76 1.91 -9.83 15.30
C LEU A 76 1.13 -10.97 14.63
N PHE A 77 0.82 -12.03 15.38
CA PHE A 77 0.17 -13.25 14.86
C PHE A 77 0.85 -13.85 13.61
N ASP A 78 2.19 -13.92 13.64
CA ASP A 78 3.04 -14.38 12.51
C ASP A 78 3.06 -13.47 11.26
N LEU A 79 2.27 -12.38 11.25
CA LEU A 79 2.30 -11.36 10.21
C LEU A 79 3.27 -10.22 10.53
N PRO A 80 4.05 -9.72 9.56
CA PRO A 80 4.83 -8.50 9.72
C PRO A 80 3.93 -7.30 10.04
N LEU A 81 4.40 -6.36 10.86
CA LEU A 81 3.68 -5.12 11.16
C LEU A 81 3.32 -4.33 9.87
N GLU A 82 4.19 -4.41 8.87
CA GLU A 82 4.02 -3.77 7.57
C GLU A 82 2.76 -4.24 6.85
N GLU A 83 2.28 -5.45 7.08
CA GLU A 83 1.05 -5.95 6.45
C GLU A 83 -0.19 -5.24 7.02
N TYR A 84 -0.21 -4.99 8.33
CA TYR A 84 -1.27 -4.18 8.93
C TYR A 84 -1.23 -2.73 8.40
N LEU A 85 -0.02 -2.18 8.26
CA LEU A 85 0.16 -0.84 7.67
C LEU A 85 -0.22 -0.81 6.18
N PHE A 86 -0.03 -1.90 5.45
CA PHE A 86 -0.47 -2.06 4.07
C PHE A 86 -1.98 -1.91 3.97
N TYR A 87 -2.76 -2.64 4.78
CA TYR A 87 -4.21 -2.52 4.78
C TYR A 87 -4.70 -1.11 5.10
N VAL A 88 -4.12 -0.48 6.11
CA VAL A 88 -4.41 0.91 6.51
C VAL A 88 -4.10 1.88 5.36
N SER A 89 -2.88 1.82 4.81
CA SER A 89 -2.41 2.78 3.81
C SER A 89 -3.13 2.63 2.47
N THR A 90 -3.37 1.39 2.03
CA THR A 90 -4.06 1.10 0.77
C THR A 90 -5.53 1.49 0.82
N SER A 91 -6.20 1.21 1.94
CA SER A 91 -7.60 1.61 2.14
C SER A 91 -7.75 3.12 2.09
N ALA A 92 -6.90 3.86 2.80
CA ALA A 92 -6.89 5.31 2.73
C ALA A 92 -6.60 5.80 1.30
N TYR A 93 -5.58 5.25 0.65
CA TYR A 93 -5.21 5.63 -0.71
C TYR A 93 -6.35 5.48 -1.72
N ILE A 94 -7.05 4.35 -1.72
CA ILE A 94 -8.16 4.08 -2.64
C ILE A 94 -9.31 5.08 -2.41
N ILE A 95 -9.67 5.33 -1.15
CA ILE A 95 -10.75 6.29 -0.83
C ILE A 95 -10.36 7.71 -1.24
N PHE A 96 -9.12 8.13 -0.97
CA PHE A 96 -8.65 9.46 -1.35
C PHE A 96 -8.59 9.65 -2.87
N ILE A 97 -8.20 8.62 -3.63
CA ILE A 97 -8.30 8.66 -5.10
C ILE A 97 -9.75 8.87 -5.52
N TRP A 98 -10.66 8.04 -5.00
CA TRP A 98 -12.06 8.09 -5.38
C TRP A 98 -12.69 9.46 -5.11
N GLU A 99 -12.50 9.98 -3.89
CA GLU A 99 -13.07 11.28 -3.51
C GLU A 99 -12.41 12.44 -4.26
N THR A 100 -11.11 12.34 -4.60
CA THR A 100 -10.47 13.34 -5.45
C THR A 100 -11.01 13.30 -6.88
N MET A 101 -11.25 12.11 -7.44
CA MET A 101 -11.88 11.97 -8.76
C MET A 101 -13.29 12.56 -8.79
N ARG A 102 -14.07 12.29 -7.74
CA ARG A 102 -15.41 12.85 -7.57
C ARG A 102 -15.35 14.37 -7.43
N TYR A 103 -14.49 14.90 -6.56
CA TYR A 103 -14.27 16.34 -6.40
C TYR A 103 -13.89 17.03 -7.71
N ALA A 104 -12.94 16.45 -8.46
CA ALA A 104 -12.51 16.98 -9.75
C ALA A 104 -13.68 17.05 -10.74
N SER A 105 -14.54 16.02 -10.76
CA SER A 105 -15.72 15.97 -11.62
C SER A 105 -16.81 16.95 -11.23
N GLU A 106 -17.02 17.19 -9.94
CA GLU A 106 -18.07 18.10 -9.47
C GLU A 106 -17.67 19.57 -9.57
N THR A 107 -16.39 19.89 -9.35
CA THR A 107 -15.89 21.27 -9.34
C THR A 107 -15.23 21.71 -10.64
N ALA A 108 -15.00 20.76 -11.58
CA ALA A 108 -14.20 20.97 -12.79
C ALA A 108 -12.79 21.50 -12.48
N ASP A 109 -12.22 21.13 -11.33
CA ASP A 109 -10.88 21.53 -10.92
C ASP A 109 -9.81 20.82 -11.77
N TYR A 110 -9.20 21.58 -12.68
CA TYR A 110 -8.16 21.10 -13.58
C TYR A 110 -6.90 20.60 -12.86
N LEU A 111 -6.57 21.14 -11.69
CA LEU A 111 -5.40 20.73 -10.93
C LEU A 111 -5.59 19.30 -10.39
N ALA A 112 -6.78 19.00 -9.87
CA ALA A 112 -7.13 17.66 -9.39
C ALA A 112 -7.11 16.63 -10.54
N TYR A 113 -7.64 17.00 -11.72
CA TYR A 113 -7.58 16.15 -12.91
C TYR A 113 -6.16 15.87 -13.40
N LEU A 114 -5.26 16.86 -13.34
CA LEU A 114 -3.86 16.69 -13.73
C LEU A 114 -3.09 15.85 -12.69
N LEU A 115 -3.45 15.99 -11.42
CA LEU A 115 -2.75 15.31 -10.33
C LEU A 115 -3.00 13.80 -10.32
N LEU A 116 -4.21 13.34 -10.63
CA LEU A 116 -4.57 11.92 -10.64
C LEU A 116 -3.66 11.04 -11.54
N PRO A 117 -3.43 11.35 -12.83
CA PRO A 117 -2.51 10.59 -13.67
C PRO A 117 -1.07 10.72 -13.19
N PHE A 118 -0.66 11.87 -12.62
CA PHE A 118 0.66 12.01 -12.03
C PHE A 118 0.86 11.07 -10.84
N ILE A 119 -0.13 10.98 -9.94
CA ILE A 119 -0.12 10.06 -8.80
C ILE A 119 -0.10 8.59 -9.25
N ALA A 120 -0.85 8.25 -10.31
CA ALA A 120 -0.83 6.92 -10.89
C ALA A 120 0.56 6.56 -11.44
N LEU A 121 1.19 7.48 -12.20
CA LEU A 121 2.54 7.29 -12.74
C LEU A 121 3.59 7.22 -11.64
N TRP A 122 3.48 8.05 -10.60
CA TRP A 122 4.34 8.03 -9.43
C TRP A 122 4.27 6.65 -8.75
N SER A 123 3.07 6.18 -8.43
CA SER A 123 2.86 4.90 -7.75
C SER A 123 3.39 3.74 -8.59
N LEU A 124 3.12 3.74 -9.90
CA LEU A 124 3.65 2.74 -10.84
C LEU A 124 5.18 2.76 -10.86
N LEU A 125 5.80 3.94 -10.92
CA LEU A 125 7.25 4.09 -10.92
C LEU A 125 7.87 3.49 -9.64
N PHE A 126 7.29 3.77 -8.47
CA PHE A 126 7.80 3.24 -7.21
C PHE A 126 7.51 1.75 -6.98
N ILE A 127 6.49 1.20 -7.65
CA ILE A 127 6.29 -0.25 -7.73
C ILE A 127 7.35 -0.89 -8.63
N LEU A 128 7.67 -0.31 -9.80
CA LEU A 128 8.56 -0.90 -10.79
C LEU A 128 10.06 -0.71 -10.49
N LEU A 129 10.42 0.40 -9.85
CA LEU A 129 11.80 0.77 -9.56
C LEU A 129 12.58 -0.33 -8.81
N PRO A 130 12.04 -0.94 -7.73
CA PRO A 130 12.72 -2.03 -7.03
C PRO A 130 12.98 -3.25 -7.91
N TYR A 131 12.01 -3.64 -8.75
CA TYR A 131 12.17 -4.76 -9.68
C TYR A 131 13.28 -4.47 -10.69
N TYR A 132 13.32 -3.25 -11.25
CA TYR A 132 14.35 -2.87 -12.19
C TYR A 132 15.76 -2.85 -11.55
N LEU A 133 15.87 -2.33 -10.33
CA LEU A 133 17.14 -2.29 -9.59
C LEU A 133 17.61 -3.70 -9.19
N ALA A 134 16.71 -4.57 -8.75
CA ALA A 134 17.02 -5.95 -8.41
C ALA A 134 17.49 -6.74 -9.64
N ALA A 135 16.84 -6.57 -10.79
CA ALA A 135 17.22 -7.22 -12.03
C ALA A 135 18.63 -6.82 -12.51
N ARG A 136 19.06 -5.57 -12.25
CA ARG A 136 20.43 -5.12 -12.54
C ARG A 136 21.47 -5.71 -11.60
N GLN A 137 21.16 -5.84 -10.31
CA GLN A 137 22.08 -6.42 -9.34
C GLN A 137 22.28 -7.92 -9.57
N GLY A 138 21.25 -8.64 -10.02
CA GLY A 138 21.36 -10.05 -10.38
C GLY A 138 22.26 -10.33 -11.59
N ARG A 139 22.39 -9.37 -12.53
CA ARG A 139 23.29 -9.47 -13.70
C ARG A 139 24.76 -9.13 -13.40
N ALA A 140 25.08 -8.65 -12.21
CA ALA A 140 26.45 -8.28 -11.83
C ALA A 140 27.20 -9.41 -11.10
N LEU A 141 26.59 -10.60 -11.00
CA LEU A 141 27.13 -11.78 -10.31
C LEU A 141 27.33 -12.98 -11.25
N ASP A 142 27.16 -12.78 -12.56
CA ASP A 142 27.55 -13.69 -13.64
C ASP A 142 28.73 -13.09 -14.42
#